data_AF-A0A6P7WWR7-F1
#
_entry.id   AF-A0A6P7WWR7-F1
#
_cell.length_a   1.000
_cell.length_b   1.000
_cell.length_c   1.000
_cell.angle_alpha   90.00
_cell.angle_beta   90.00
_cell.angle_gamma   90.00
#
_symmetry.space_group_name_H-M   'P 1'
#
loop_
_entity.id
_entity.type
_entity.pdbx_description
1 polymer ?
#
loop_
_entity_poly.entity_id
_entity_poly.type
_entity_poly.pdbx_seq_one_letter_code
_entity_poly.pdbx_strand_id
1 'polypeptide(L)'
;MLLRSSIKNDKKKQSEDKGPTPSPKMLQCRCYHHCPEDSTNNTCRTDGYCFTIIEEDESGFPVTTSGCLGLEGSDFQCRDTPLSNQRRSIECCTGQNFCNDNLNPTLPPPKIS
;
A
#
# COMPACT_ATOMS: atom_id res chain seq x y z
N MET A 1 66.08 -31.29 17.46
CA MET A 1 64.84 -31.45 16.69
C MET A 1 63.80 -30.50 17.24
N LEU A 2 63.22 -29.69 16.36
CA LEU A 2 62.06 -28.83 16.61
C LEU A 2 60.83 -29.70 16.97
N LEU A 3 59.91 -29.19 17.79
CA LEU A 3 58.52 -28.96 17.37
C LEU A 3 57.68 -28.27 18.46
N ARG A 4 57.25 -27.06 18.13
CA ARG A 4 56.19 -26.27 18.75
C ARG A 4 54.84 -26.93 18.42
N SER A 5 53.86 -26.84 19.32
CA SER A 5 52.42 -27.00 19.02
C SER A 5 51.63 -26.35 20.16
N SER A 6 51.17 -25.09 20.05
CA SER A 6 50.00 -24.58 19.32
C SER A 6 48.71 -24.68 20.11
N ILE A 7 48.37 -23.56 20.75
CA ILE A 7 47.07 -23.21 21.36
C ILE A 7 46.00 -23.30 20.27
N LYS A 8 44.93 -24.06 20.51
CA LYS A 8 43.75 -24.09 19.62
C LYS A 8 42.56 -23.47 20.37
N ASN A 9 42.31 -22.21 20.04
CA ASN A 9 41.18 -21.40 20.51
C ASN A 9 39.99 -21.72 19.59
N ASP A 10 39.06 -22.58 20.05
CA ASP A 10 37.85 -22.89 19.30
C ASP A 10 36.72 -21.94 19.75
N LYS A 11 36.75 -20.71 19.24
CA LYS A 11 35.62 -19.78 19.33
C LYS A 11 34.62 -20.14 18.24
N LYS A 12 33.69 -21.04 18.58
CA LYS A 12 32.48 -21.34 17.82
C LYS A 12 31.66 -20.05 17.66
N LYS A 13 31.79 -19.39 16.51
CA LYS A 13 30.90 -18.31 16.06
C LYS A 13 29.49 -18.90 15.95
N GLN A 14 28.59 -18.44 16.82
CA GLN A 14 27.16 -18.61 16.62
C GLN A 14 26.79 -17.83 15.36
N SER A 15 26.46 -18.55 14.31
CA SER A 15 25.70 -18.06 13.17
C SER A 15 24.31 -17.67 13.68
N GLU A 16 24.03 -16.36 13.73
CA GLU A 16 22.67 -15.83 13.79
C GLU A 16 21.89 -16.38 12.58
N ASP A 17 21.06 -17.38 12.85
CA ASP A 17 19.99 -17.82 11.96
C ASP A 17 18.95 -16.70 11.90
N LYS A 18 19.16 -15.74 10.98
CA LYS A 18 18.09 -14.86 10.54
C LYS A 18 17.13 -15.73 9.75
N GLY A 19 16.11 -16.25 10.42
CA GLY A 19 14.97 -16.91 9.79
C GLY A 19 14.44 -16.07 8.61
N PRO A 20 13.79 -16.70 7.62
CA PRO A 20 13.37 -16.01 6.41
C PRO A 20 12.52 -14.79 6.76
N THR A 21 13.01 -13.60 6.41
CA THR A 21 12.23 -12.37 6.47
C THR A 21 10.94 -12.62 5.69
N PRO A 22 9.74 -12.41 6.29
CA PRO A 22 8.50 -12.61 5.57
C PRO A 22 8.53 -11.71 4.32
N SER A 23 8.46 -12.33 3.13
CA SER A 23 8.30 -11.58 1.90
C SER A 23 7.04 -10.72 2.03
N PRO A 24 7.07 -9.41 1.68
CA PRO A 24 5.89 -8.57 1.71
C PRO A 24 4.76 -9.26 0.94
N LYS A 25 3.58 -9.39 1.57
CA LYS A 25 2.43 -9.96 0.88
C LYS A 25 2.02 -9.00 -0.23
N MET A 26 2.27 -9.40 -1.47
CA MET A 26 1.90 -8.61 -2.64
C MET A 26 0.39 -8.70 -2.86
N LEU A 27 -0.30 -7.58 -2.67
CA LEU A 27 -1.73 -7.40 -2.85
C LEU A 27 -2.02 -7.01 -4.30
N GLN A 28 -3.06 -7.59 -4.90
CA GLN A 28 -3.56 -7.18 -6.22
C GLN A 28 -4.86 -6.41 -6.07
N CYS A 29 -5.02 -5.31 -6.81
CA CYS A 29 -6.17 -4.41 -6.72
C CYS A 29 -6.76 -4.15 -8.10
N ARG A 30 -8.02 -3.68 -8.14
CA ARG A 30 -8.54 -2.99 -9.33
C ARG A 30 -8.03 -1.57 -9.38
N CYS A 31 -7.75 -1.10 -10.59
CA CYS A 31 -7.43 0.30 -10.83
C CYS A 31 -8.33 0.85 -11.93
N TYR A 32 -8.66 2.13 -11.82
CA TYR A 32 -9.38 2.90 -12.83
C TYR A 32 -8.95 4.35 -12.73
N HIS A 33 -8.66 4.97 -13.88
CA HIS A 33 -8.00 6.29 -14.04
C HIS A 33 -6.57 6.39 -13.47
N HIS A 34 -6.27 5.79 -12.31
CA HIS A 34 -4.94 5.71 -11.70
C HIS A 34 -4.28 4.34 -11.89
N CYS A 35 -4.35 3.81 -13.11
CA CYS A 35 -3.60 2.62 -13.45
C CYS A 35 -2.18 2.98 -13.90
N PRO A 36 -1.15 2.24 -13.48
CA PRO A 36 0.18 2.38 -14.07
C PRO A 36 0.17 1.96 -15.54
N GLU A 37 1.10 2.48 -16.33
CA GLU A 37 1.13 2.30 -17.80
C GLU A 37 1.31 0.81 -18.20
N ASP A 38 2.00 0.04 -17.38
CA ASP A 38 2.22 -1.40 -17.55
C ASP A 38 1.08 -2.27 -16.98
N SER A 39 0.00 -1.65 -16.51
CA SER A 39 -1.15 -2.39 -16.00
C SER A 39 -1.80 -3.25 -17.09
N THR A 40 -2.16 -4.47 -16.71
CA THR A 40 -2.95 -5.37 -17.56
C THR A 40 -4.30 -5.60 -16.92
N ASN A 41 -5.36 -5.60 -17.74
CA ASN A 41 -6.72 -5.89 -17.31
C ASN A 41 -7.22 -4.99 -16.14
N ASN A 42 -6.84 -3.71 -16.11
CA ASN A 42 -7.21 -2.77 -15.05
C ASN A 42 -6.81 -3.27 -13.64
N THR A 43 -5.57 -3.76 -13.52
CA THR A 43 -5.01 -4.23 -12.25
C THR A 43 -3.67 -3.60 -11.93
N CYS A 44 -3.41 -3.42 -10.64
CA CYS A 44 -2.12 -3.03 -10.11
C CYS A 44 -1.74 -3.94 -8.94
N ARG A 45 -0.45 -3.96 -8.58
CA ARG A 45 0.09 -4.74 -7.46
C ARG A 45 0.79 -3.81 -6.47
N THR A 46 0.66 -4.07 -5.18
CA THR A 46 1.27 -3.26 -4.12
C THR A 46 1.60 -4.09 -2.87
N ASP A 47 2.52 -3.60 -2.06
CA ASP A 47 2.78 -4.08 -0.70
C ASP A 47 1.92 -3.38 0.38
N GLY A 48 1.20 -2.33 -0.02
CA GLY A 48 0.33 -1.52 0.84
C GLY A 48 -1.15 -1.88 0.69
N TYR A 49 -1.93 -0.92 0.18
CA TYR A 49 -3.40 -0.93 0.23
C TYR A 49 -4.00 -0.84 -1.17
N CYS A 50 -5.15 -1.48 -1.37
CA CYS A 50 -6.06 -1.08 -2.43
C CYS A 50 -6.88 0.13 -1.96
N PHE A 51 -7.21 1.04 -2.86
CA PHE A 51 -8.09 2.17 -2.55
C PHE A 51 -9.20 2.36 -3.58
N THR A 52 -10.27 2.99 -3.13
CA THR A 52 -11.29 3.64 -3.97
C THR A 52 -11.51 5.03 -3.41
N ILE A 53 -11.52 6.05 -4.27
CA ILE A 53 -11.76 7.44 -3.89
C ILE A 53 -12.85 8.02 -4.78
N ILE A 54 -13.70 8.85 -4.18
CA ILE A 54 -14.66 9.68 -4.89
C ILE A 54 -14.30 11.15 -4.65
N GLU A 55 -14.16 11.92 -5.72
CA GLU A 55 -13.82 13.36 -5.67
C GLU A 55 -14.73 14.13 -6.63
N GLU A 56 -14.98 15.40 -6.35
CA GLU A 56 -15.59 16.30 -7.33
C GLU A 56 -14.56 16.75 -8.36
N ASP A 57 -14.90 16.70 -9.64
CA ASP A 57 -14.11 17.32 -10.71
C ASP A 57 -14.30 18.85 -10.74
N GLU A 58 -13.64 19.53 -11.69
CA GLU A 58 -13.72 20.99 -11.84
C GLU A 58 -15.14 21.50 -12.14
N SER A 59 -16.03 20.63 -12.65
CA SER A 59 -17.43 20.93 -12.93
C SER A 59 -18.36 20.55 -11.75
N GLY A 60 -17.81 20.00 -10.67
CA GLY A 60 -18.57 19.55 -9.50
C GLY A 60 -19.21 18.17 -9.64
N PHE A 61 -18.87 17.40 -10.68
CA PHE A 61 -19.39 16.04 -10.83
C PHE A 61 -18.57 15.03 -10.00
N PRO A 62 -19.24 14.06 -9.35
CA PRO A 62 -18.54 13.00 -8.63
C PRO A 62 -17.83 12.06 -9.61
N VAL A 63 -16.51 11.96 -9.47
CA VAL A 63 -15.66 11.02 -10.21
C VAL A 63 -15.10 10.01 -9.22
N THR A 64 -15.27 8.72 -9.53
CA THR A 64 -14.70 7.63 -8.75
C THR A 64 -13.46 7.08 -9.43
N THR A 65 -12.36 6.98 -8.69
CA THR A 65 -11.12 6.36 -9.16
C THR A 65 -10.65 5.31 -8.16
N SER A 66 -9.78 4.40 -8.59
CA SER A 66 -9.29 3.32 -7.76
C SER A 66 -7.88 2.91 -8.16
N GLY A 67 -7.17 2.26 -7.25
CA GLY A 67 -5.84 1.76 -7.54
C GLY A 67 -5.10 1.22 -6.32
N CYS A 68 -3.79 1.37 -6.38
CA CYS A 68 -2.85 0.85 -5.40
C CYS A 68 -2.13 1.98 -4.68
N LEU A 69 -1.97 1.86 -3.37
CA LEU A 69 -1.09 2.67 -2.55
C LEU A 69 0.03 1.80 -1.99
N GLY A 70 1.26 2.29 -2.05
CA GLY A 70 2.40 1.68 -1.37
C GLY A 70 2.22 1.71 0.14
N LEU A 71 2.96 0.87 0.87
CA LEU A 71 2.87 0.82 2.32
C LEU A 71 3.29 2.15 2.98
N GLU A 72 4.36 2.76 2.48
CA GLU A 72 4.89 4.02 2.99
C GLU A 72 3.92 5.19 2.74
N GLY A 73 3.57 5.92 3.82
CA GLY A 73 2.67 7.08 3.75
C GLY A 73 1.19 6.73 3.54
N SER A 74 0.82 5.45 3.49
CA SER A 74 -0.58 5.01 3.37
C SER A 74 -1.45 5.44 4.55
N ASP A 75 -0.86 5.59 5.74
CA ASP A 75 -1.52 6.07 6.96
C ASP A 75 -1.99 7.53 6.85
N PHE A 76 -1.31 8.36 6.04
CA PHE A 76 -1.74 9.71 5.71
C PHE A 76 -2.68 9.76 4.52
N GLN A 77 -2.46 8.92 3.50
CA GLN A 77 -3.24 8.92 2.26
C GLN A 77 -4.62 8.28 2.41
N CYS A 78 -4.75 7.23 3.23
CA CYS A 78 -6.02 6.57 3.52
C CYS A 78 -6.88 7.31 4.55
N ARG A 79 -6.64 8.61 4.75
CA ARG A 79 -7.43 9.48 5.61
C ARG A 79 -8.01 10.61 4.80
N ASP A 80 -9.27 10.91 5.04
CA ASP A 80 -9.93 12.09 4.47
C ASP A 80 -9.34 13.36 5.08
N THR A 81 -8.34 13.93 4.39
CA THR A 81 -7.87 15.29 4.67
C THR A 81 -8.85 16.29 4.06
N PRO A 82 -9.49 17.17 4.85
CA PRO A 82 -10.39 18.19 4.33
C PRO A 82 -9.61 19.18 3.47
N LEU A 83 -9.68 19.02 2.16
CA LEU A 83 -9.24 20.06 1.23
C LEU A 83 -10.30 21.17 1.25
N SER A 84 -9.88 22.42 1.45
CA SER A 84 -10.76 23.57 1.72
C SER A 84 -11.95 23.68 0.75
N ASN A 85 -11.74 23.30 -0.52
CA ASN A 85 -12.64 23.63 -1.62
C ASN A 85 -13.09 22.42 -2.45
N GLN A 86 -12.71 21.18 -2.09
CA GLN A 86 -13.07 19.99 -2.86
C GLN A 86 -13.63 18.92 -1.94
N ARG A 87 -14.83 18.43 -2.23
CA ARG A 87 -15.38 17.29 -1.52
C ARG A 87 -14.72 16.03 -2.06
N ARG A 88 -14.21 15.22 -1.13
CA ARG A 88 -13.68 13.90 -1.44
C ARG A 88 -13.91 12.94 -0.29
N SER A 89 -13.93 11.65 -0.60
CA SER A 89 -13.80 10.59 0.40
C SER A 89 -13.00 9.42 -0.16
N ILE A 90 -12.05 8.90 0.62
CA ILE A 90 -11.22 7.74 0.29
C ILE A 90 -11.47 6.59 1.28
N GLU A 91 -11.57 5.38 0.73
CA GLU A 91 -11.55 4.15 1.51
C GLU A 91 -10.39 3.25 1.05
N CYS A 92 -9.76 2.56 2.00
CA CYS A 92 -8.64 1.67 1.76
C CYS A 92 -8.87 0.28 2.37
N CYS A 93 -8.30 -0.76 1.77
CA CYS A 93 -8.40 -2.14 2.26
C CYS A 93 -7.15 -2.97 1.97
N THR A 94 -6.93 -4.02 2.78
CA THR A 94 -5.80 -4.98 2.65
C THR A 94 -6.20 -6.43 2.88
N GLY A 95 -7.49 -6.71 3.10
CA GLY A 95 -7.95 -8.03 3.57
C GLY A 95 -7.77 -9.17 2.57
N GLN A 96 -7.85 -8.89 1.27
CA GLN A 96 -7.75 -9.86 0.18
C GLN A 96 -7.52 -9.17 -1.16
N ASN A 97 -7.08 -9.92 -2.17
CA ASN A 97 -6.97 -9.41 -3.54
C ASN A 97 -8.32 -8.87 -4.03
N PHE A 98 -8.28 -7.76 -4.75
CA PHE A 98 -9.44 -7.05 -5.30
C PHE A 98 -10.44 -6.61 -4.22
N CYS A 99 -10.00 -6.41 -2.97
CA CYS A 99 -10.89 -5.97 -1.91
C CYS A 99 -11.58 -4.63 -2.24
N ASN A 100 -10.97 -3.79 -3.08
CA ASN A 100 -11.52 -2.49 -3.46
C ASN A 100 -12.71 -2.54 -4.42
N ASP A 101 -13.05 -3.71 -4.98
CA ASP A 101 -14.29 -3.90 -5.76
C ASP A 101 -15.56 -3.68 -4.91
N ASN A 102 -15.43 -3.78 -3.59
CA ASN A 102 -16.56 -3.66 -2.66
C ASN A 102 -16.54 -2.34 -1.87
N LEU A 103 -15.56 -1.47 -2.12
CA LEU A 103 -15.49 -0.16 -1.48
C LEU A 103 -16.39 0.82 -2.24
N ASN A 104 -17.24 1.52 -1.51
CA ASN A 104 -18.24 2.44 -2.06
C ASN A 104 -18.22 3.76 -1.28
N PRO A 105 -17.11 4.52 -1.30
CA PRO A 105 -17.04 5.78 -0.59
C PRO A 105 -18.09 6.76 -1.12
N THR A 106 -18.60 7.62 -0.25
CA THR A 106 -19.60 8.63 -0.60
C THR A 106 -19.06 10.02 -0.33
N LEU A 107 -19.37 10.98 -1.21
CA LEU A 107 -18.99 12.37 -0.97
C LEU A 107 -19.56 12.88 0.36
N PRO A 108 -18.78 13.65 1.14
CA PRO A 108 -19.29 14.30 2.34
C PRO A 108 -20.43 15.28 1.97
N PRO A 109 -21.34 15.58 2.90
CA PRO A 109 -22.39 16.57 2.67
C PRO A 109 -21.82 17.92 2.21
N PRO A 110 -22.49 18.66 1.33
CA PRO A 110 -22.07 20.01 0.98
C PRO A 110 -22.07 20.89 2.22
N LYS A 111 -21.05 21.74 2.35
CA LYS A 111 -21.04 22.77 3.40
C LYS A 111 -22.17 23.75 3.08
N ILE A 112 -23.15 23.83 3.96
CA ILE A 112 -24.18 24.87 3.89
C ILE A 112 -23.52 26.15 4.38
N SER A 113 -23.33 27.12 3.48
CA SER A 113 -22.85 28.47 3.81
C SER A 113 -23.98 29.35 4.32
#